data_AF-A0A0J8F5X2-F1
#
_entry.id   AF-A0A0J8F5X2-F1
#
_cell.length_a   1.000
_cell.length_b   1.000
_cell.length_c   1.000
_cell.angle_alpha   90.00
_cell.angle_beta   90.00
_cell.angle_gamma   90.00
#
_symmetry.space_group_name_H-M   'P 1'
#
loop_
_entity.id
_entity.type
_entity.pdbx_description
1 polymer ?
#
loop_
_entity_poly.entity_id
_entity_poly.type
_entity_poly.pdbx_seq_one_letter_code
_entity_poly.pdbx_strand_id
1 'polypeptide(L)'
;MIGILKSMATTMKHALDGSTFTVEYPETAPDVSPRFRGVHKFSQERCIWCRQCENVCPNDTIQIVMDDKRNGEQYNLHIGQCIYCRLCEEVCPVDAILLTQNFEYDRCDELHDRSLRGK
;
A
#
# COMPACT_ATOMS: atom_id res chain seq x y z
N MET A 1 0.19 -29.92 -40.91
CA MET A 1 0.56 -28.53 -41.31
C MET A 1 -0.57 -27.51 -41.08
N ILE A 2 -1.85 -27.89 -41.17
CA ILE A 2 -3.02 -26.99 -40.94
C ILE A 2 -3.01 -26.29 -39.57
N GLY A 3 -2.52 -26.96 -38.51
CA GLY A 3 -2.46 -26.37 -37.16
C GLY A 3 -1.54 -25.15 -37.05
N ILE A 4 -0.39 -25.18 -37.73
CA ILE A 4 0.58 -24.07 -37.71
C ILE A 4 0.03 -22.85 -38.46
N LEU A 5 -0.65 -23.06 -39.59
CA LEU A 5 -1.27 -21.97 -40.33
C LEU A 5 -2.39 -21.30 -39.54
N LYS A 6 -3.20 -22.08 -38.80
CA LYS A 6 -4.23 -21.53 -37.91
C LYS A 6 -3.63 -20.71 -36.77
N SER A 7 -2.52 -21.16 -36.16
CA SER A 7 -1.88 -20.41 -35.08
C SER A 7 -1.26 -19.11 -35.59
N MET A 8 -0.55 -19.14 -36.72
CA MET A 8 0.02 -17.94 -37.34
C MET A 8 -1.06 -16.93 -37.75
N ALA A 9 -2.18 -17.39 -38.32
CA ALA A 9 -3.31 -16.53 -38.65
C ALA A 9 -3.93 -15.87 -37.39
N THR A 10 -3.97 -16.60 -36.27
CA THR A 10 -4.47 -16.08 -34.99
C THR A 10 -3.54 -15.00 -34.43
N THR A 11 -2.23 -15.23 -34.44
CA THR A 11 -1.24 -14.23 -34.02
C THR A 11 -1.29 -12.99 -34.91
N MET A 12 -1.40 -13.16 -36.24
CA MET A 12 -1.50 -12.06 -37.19
C MET A 12 -2.76 -11.23 -36.96
N LYS A 13 -3.89 -11.87 -36.63
CA LYS A 13 -5.13 -11.17 -36.26
C LYS A 13 -4.92 -10.28 -35.04
N HIS A 14 -4.34 -10.80 -33.96
CA HIS A 14 -4.09 -10.01 -32.74
C HIS A 14 -3.04 -8.91 -32.94
N ALA A 15 -2.05 -9.11 -33.82
CA ALA A 15 -1.06 -8.08 -34.15
C ALA A 15 -1.66 -6.90 -34.93
N LEU A 16 -2.67 -7.16 -35.78
CA LEU A 16 -3.31 -6.15 -36.62
C LEU A 16 -4.53 -5.47 -35.96
N ASP A 17 -5.10 -6.06 -34.90
CA ASP A 17 -6.29 -5.52 -34.20
C ASP A 17 -6.01 -4.17 -33.52
N GLY A 18 -4.75 -3.90 -33.16
CA GLY A 18 -4.31 -2.61 -32.58
C GLY A 18 -4.85 -2.29 -31.19
N SER A 19 -5.86 -3.02 -30.71
CA SER A 19 -6.41 -2.90 -29.35
C SER A 19 -5.44 -3.51 -28.35
N THR A 20 -4.79 -2.67 -27.55
CA THR A 20 -3.95 -3.09 -26.43
C THR A 20 -4.68 -2.85 -25.11
N PHE A 21 -4.53 -3.79 -24.17
CA PHE A 21 -4.99 -3.63 -22.79
C PHE A 21 -3.93 -2.95 -21.91
N THR A 22 -2.79 -2.57 -22.48
CA THR A 22 -1.66 -1.99 -21.77
C THR A 22 -1.97 -0.58 -21.31
N VAL A 23 -1.65 -0.28 -20.05
CA VAL A 23 -1.69 1.08 -19.50
C VAL A 23 -0.27 1.64 -19.55
N GLU A 24 -0.11 2.86 -20.07
CA GLU A 24 1.19 3.55 -20.15
C GLU A 24 1.57 4.16 -18.80
N TYR A 25 2.18 3.34 -17.94
CA TYR A 25 2.76 3.79 -16.68
C TYR A 25 4.14 4.44 -16.95
N PRO A 26 4.48 5.62 -16.37
CA PRO A 26 3.83 6.32 -15.26
C PRO A 26 2.87 7.46 -15.66
N GLU A 27 2.65 7.71 -16.96
CA GLU A 27 1.83 8.84 -17.42
C GLU A 27 0.34 8.67 -17.09
N THR A 28 -0.15 7.43 -17.17
CA THR A 28 -1.51 7.06 -16.77
C THR A 28 -1.46 6.04 -15.65
N ALA A 29 -1.99 6.40 -14.48
CA ALA A 29 -2.13 5.46 -13.36
C ALA A 29 -3.27 4.46 -13.63
N PRO A 30 -3.10 3.18 -13.26
CA PRO A 30 -4.18 2.20 -13.34
C PRO A 30 -5.30 2.55 -12.35
N ASP A 31 -6.55 2.27 -12.73
CA ASP A 31 -7.69 2.39 -11.82
C ASP A 31 -7.59 1.32 -10.72
N VAL A 32 -7.57 1.77 -9.47
CA VAL A 32 -7.47 0.89 -8.29
C VAL A 32 -8.82 0.82 -7.59
N SER A 33 -9.17 -0.37 -7.09
CA SER A 33 -10.44 -0.53 -6.39
C SER A 33 -10.54 0.37 -5.15
N PRO A 34 -11.73 0.83 -4.75
CA PRO A 34 -11.90 1.64 -3.54
C PRO A 34 -11.42 0.97 -2.24
N ARG A 35 -11.31 -0.36 -2.24
CA ARG A 35 -10.85 -1.19 -1.11
C ARG A 35 -9.38 -1.60 -1.23
N PHE A 36 -8.63 -1.00 -2.15
CA PHE A 36 -7.22 -1.29 -2.34
C PHE A 36 -6.44 -1.08 -1.03
N ARG A 37 -5.42 -1.92 -0.83
CA ARG A 37 -4.60 -1.96 0.36
C ARG A 37 -3.20 -1.45 0.02
N GLY A 38 -3.01 -0.15 0.10
CA GLY A 38 -1.74 0.52 -0.14
C GLY A 38 -1.04 0.94 1.15
N VAL A 39 -0.28 2.02 1.07
CA VAL A 39 0.56 2.54 2.16
C VAL A 39 -0.28 2.95 3.36
N HIS A 40 0.28 2.74 4.54
CA HIS A 40 -0.36 3.08 5.81
C HIS A 40 -0.30 4.59 6.06
N LYS A 41 -1.45 5.18 6.41
CA LYS A 41 -1.55 6.54 6.92
C LYS A 41 -1.83 6.46 8.43
N PHE A 42 -0.88 6.94 9.23
CA PHE A 42 -1.01 7.00 10.68
C PHE A 42 -1.32 8.44 11.14
N SER A 43 -2.28 8.57 12.07
CA SER A 43 -2.68 9.84 12.69
C SER A 43 -2.40 9.78 14.19
N GLN A 44 -1.37 10.50 14.62
CA GLN A 44 -0.96 10.52 16.03
C GLN A 44 -2.02 11.18 16.92
N GLU A 45 -2.71 12.22 16.44
CA GLU A 45 -3.76 12.93 17.19
C GLU A 45 -4.97 12.05 17.54
N ARG A 46 -5.26 11.06 16.70
CA ARG A 46 -6.37 10.11 16.92
C ARG A 46 -5.95 8.88 17.70
N CYS A 47 -4.67 8.58 17.78
CA CYS A 47 -4.17 7.38 18.43
C CYS A 47 -4.28 7.49 19.96
N ILE A 48 -4.96 6.53 20.57
CA ILE A 48 -5.07 6.38 22.04
C ILE A 48 -4.06 5.39 22.63
N TRP A 49 -3.09 4.94 21.84
CA TRP A 49 -2.01 4.05 22.27
C TRP A 49 -2.46 2.72 22.89
N CYS A 50 -3.57 2.16 22.40
CA CYS A 50 -4.17 0.92 22.91
C CYS A 50 -3.41 -0.38 22.56
N ARG A 51 -2.40 -0.32 21.69
CA ARG A 51 -1.57 -1.46 21.23
C ARG A 51 -2.31 -2.62 20.54
N GLN A 52 -3.57 -2.44 20.16
CA GLN A 52 -4.33 -3.48 19.47
C GLN A 52 -3.75 -3.80 18.07
N CYS A 53 -3.27 -2.78 17.36
CA CYS A 53 -2.66 -2.94 16.04
C CYS A 53 -1.32 -3.69 16.08
N GLU A 54 -0.55 -3.58 17.17
CA GLU A 54 0.67 -4.35 17.40
C GLU A 54 0.31 -5.82 17.66
N ASN A 55 -0.63 -6.09 18.58
CA ASN A 55 -1.02 -7.44 18.96
C ASN A 55 -1.66 -8.26 17.83
N VAL A 56 -2.39 -7.61 16.92
CA VAL A 56 -3.05 -8.29 15.80
C VAL A 56 -2.09 -8.51 14.61
N CYS A 57 -0.92 -7.89 14.61
CA CYS A 57 -0.01 -7.94 13.47
C CYS A 57 0.58 -9.35 13.33
N PRO A 58 0.37 -10.05 12.22
CA PRO A 58 0.87 -11.43 12.07
C PRO A 58 2.39 -11.51 11.88
N ASN A 59 3.06 -10.39 11.61
CA ASN A 59 4.51 -10.34 11.36
C ASN A 59 5.21 -9.31 12.27
N ASP A 60 4.56 -8.88 13.36
CA ASP A 60 5.11 -7.97 14.37
C ASP A 60 5.78 -6.71 13.79
N THR A 61 5.23 -6.17 12.71
CA THR A 61 5.86 -5.05 11.96
C THR A 61 5.60 -3.68 12.59
N ILE A 62 4.64 -3.61 13.50
CA ILE A 62 4.23 -2.40 14.20
C ILE A 62 4.82 -2.48 15.60
N GLN A 63 5.54 -1.45 16.01
CA GLN A 63 6.06 -1.32 17.36
C GLN A 63 5.56 -0.01 17.97
N ILE A 64 4.90 -0.11 19.12
CA ILE A 64 4.44 1.05 19.88
C ILE A 64 5.32 1.20 21.12
N VAL A 65 6.03 2.31 21.21
CA VAL A 65 6.83 2.68 22.38
C VAL A 65 6.00 3.60 23.26
N MET A 66 5.92 3.27 24.55
CA MET A 66 5.22 4.06 25.56
C MET A 66 6.20 4.51 26.64
N ASP A 67 6.01 5.72 27.15
CA ASP A 67 6.73 6.28 28.29
C ASP A 67 6.31 5.59 29.61
N ASP A 68 7.07 5.81 30.68
CA ASP A 68 6.83 5.29 32.04
C ASP A 68 5.44 5.66 32.58
N LYS A 69 4.90 6.80 32.12
CA LYS A 69 3.54 7.26 32.46
C LYS A 69 2.43 6.62 31.61
N ARG A 70 2.76 5.65 30.76
CA ARG A 70 1.88 5.02 29.76
C ARG A 70 1.29 6.00 28.75
N ASN A 71 1.94 7.14 28.55
CA ASN A 71 1.67 7.99 27.40
C ASN A 71 2.44 7.41 26.23
N GLY A 72 1.78 7.20 25.09
CA GLY A 72 2.51 6.69 23.94
C GLY A 72 3.42 7.75 23.34
N GLU A 73 4.62 7.30 22.99
CA GLU A 73 5.74 8.14 22.64
C GLU A 73 6.02 8.06 21.14
N GLN A 74 6.12 6.83 20.61
CA GLN A 74 6.54 6.60 19.23
C GLN A 74 5.76 5.43 18.59
N TYR A 75 5.43 5.61 17.31
CA TYR A 75 4.83 4.57 16.46
C TYR A 75 5.82 4.25 15.35
N ASN A 76 6.35 3.03 15.34
CA ASN A 76 7.29 2.55 14.35
C ASN A 76 6.61 1.49 13.47
N LEU A 77 6.67 1.66 12.15
CA LEU A 77 6.13 0.71 11.19
C LEU A 77 7.21 0.29 10.21
N HIS A 78 7.56 -0.99 10.21
CA HIS A 78 8.49 -1.56 9.24
C HIS A 78 7.75 -1.96 7.95
N ILE A 79 7.64 -1.02 7.02
CA ILE A 79 6.90 -1.19 5.76
C ILE A 79 7.48 -2.35 4.93
N GLY A 80 8.79 -2.58 4.95
CA GLY A 80 9.44 -3.67 4.22
C GLY A 80 9.10 -5.08 4.71
N GLN A 81 8.55 -5.21 5.93
CA GLN A 81 8.08 -6.47 6.48
C GLN A 81 6.55 -6.58 6.45
N CYS A 82 5.84 -5.49 6.18
CA CYS A 82 4.38 -5.49 6.20
C CYS A 82 3.82 -6.23 4.99
N ILE A 83 2.86 -7.14 5.24
CA ILE A 83 2.17 -7.92 4.20
C ILE A 83 0.86 -7.26 3.72
N TYR A 84 0.58 -6.02 4.15
CA TYR A 84 -0.61 -5.25 3.76
C TYR A 84 -1.94 -5.99 3.96
N CYS A 85 -2.08 -6.67 5.10
CA CYS A 85 -3.26 -7.49 5.42
C CYS A 85 -4.49 -6.71 5.90
N ARG A 86 -4.36 -5.41 6.24
CA ARG A 86 -5.42 -4.52 6.76
C ARG A 86 -5.98 -4.86 8.16
N LEU A 87 -5.45 -5.87 8.86
CA LEU A 87 -5.90 -6.21 10.22
C LEU A 87 -5.73 -5.04 11.22
N CYS A 88 -4.67 -4.25 11.06
CA CYS A 88 -4.41 -3.09 11.92
C CYS A 88 -5.45 -1.97 11.78
N GLU A 89 -6.04 -1.82 10.59
CA GLU A 89 -7.13 -0.87 10.34
C GLU A 89 -8.43 -1.37 10.96
N GLU A 90 -8.76 -2.65 10.76
CA GLU A 90 -10.02 -3.23 11.24
C GLU A 90 -10.09 -3.31 12.77
N VAL A 91 -8.96 -3.51 13.44
CA VAL A 91 -8.92 -3.59 14.91
C VAL A 91 -8.91 -2.20 15.57
N CYS A 92 -8.67 -1.13 14.82
CA CYS A 92 -8.48 0.19 15.41
C CYS A 92 -9.82 0.79 15.85
N PRO A 93 -10.05 1.06 17.16
CA PRO A 93 -11.34 1.58 17.63
C PRO A 93 -11.58 3.06 17.28
N VAL A 94 -10.54 3.77 16.85
CA VAL A 94 -10.51 5.22 16.60
C VAL A 94 -10.05 5.56 15.17
N ASP A 95 -9.92 4.54 14.32
CA ASP A 95 -9.46 4.64 12.93
C ASP A 95 -8.14 5.40 12.76
N ALA A 96 -7.25 5.36 13.76
CA ALA A 96 -5.99 6.10 13.76
C ALA A 96 -5.01 5.65 12.67
N ILE A 97 -5.15 4.40 12.19
CA ILE A 97 -4.38 3.82 11.10
C ILE A 97 -5.31 3.39 9.98
N LEU A 98 -4.99 3.77 8.75
CA LEU A 98 -5.78 3.46 7.56
C LEU A 98 -4.85 3.03 6.42
N LEU A 99 -5.24 2.04 5.62
CA LEU A 99 -4.53 1.74 4.37
C LEU A 99 -5.07 2.65 3.27
N THR A 100 -4.16 3.37 2.63
CA THR A 100 -4.49 4.28 1.52
C THR A 100 -4.55 3.54 0.19
N GLN A 101 -4.94 4.25 -0.88
CA GLN A 101 -4.89 3.71 -2.23
C GLN A 101 -3.52 3.91 -2.90
N ASN A 102 -2.58 4.58 -2.22
CA ASN A 102 -1.26 4.84 -2.74
C ASN A 102 -0.46 3.53 -2.71
N PHE A 103 -0.06 3.03 -3.87
CA PHE A 103 0.85 1.87 -4.02
C PHE A 103 2.28 2.29 -4.35
N GLU A 104 2.46 3.53 -4.80
CA GLU A 104 3.75 4.13 -5.12
C GLU A 104 4.38 4.63 -3.82
N TYR A 105 5.19 3.78 -3.19
CA TYR A 105 5.97 4.15 -2.03
C TYR A 105 7.38 3.61 -2.15
N ASP A 106 8.29 4.50 -2.51
CA ASP A 106 9.70 4.22 -2.53
C ASP A 106 10.38 4.78 -1.29
N ARG A 107 11.44 4.10 -0.83
CA ARG A 107 12.23 4.55 0.33
C ARG A 107 12.82 5.95 0.16
N CYS A 108 12.90 6.47 -1.07
CA CYS A 108 13.31 7.84 -1.35
C CYS A 108 12.26 8.90 -0.94
N ASP A 109 11.00 8.52 -0.73
CA ASP A 109 9.93 9.45 -0.34
C ASP A 109 9.95 9.87 1.13
N GLU A 110 10.64 9.13 2.01
CA GLU A 110 10.94 9.61 3.37
C GLU A 110 11.72 10.94 3.35
N LEU A 111 12.52 11.19 2.32
CA LEU A 111 13.21 12.47 2.11
C LEU A 111 12.32 13.52 1.40
N HIS A 112 11.32 13.09 0.62
CA HIS A 112 10.41 13.99 -0.09
C HIS A 112 9.27 14.53 0.80
N ASP A 113 8.72 13.75 1.74
CA ASP A 113 7.73 14.26 2.71
C ASP A 113 8.35 15.27 3.70
N ARG A 114 9.64 15.10 4.04
CA ARG A 114 10.36 16.11 4.86
C ARG A 114 10.58 17.44 4.12
N SER A 115 10.62 17.42 2.78
CA SER A 115 10.69 18.61 1.93
C SER A 115 9.35 19.34 1.84
N LEU A 116 8.23 18.60 1.84
CA LEU A 116 6.88 19.16 1.77
C LEU A 116 6.38 19.74 3.12
N ARG A 117 6.93 19.30 4.26
CA ARG A 117 6.72 19.93 5.58
C ARG A 117 7.65 21.13 5.87
N GLY A 118 8.46 21.53 4.87
CA GLY A 118 9.40 22.65 4.94
C GLY A 118 9.00 23.88 4.12
N LYS A 119 7.69 24.06 3.85
CA LYS A 119 7.12 25.29 3.30
C LYS A 119 5.98 25.79 4.18
#